data_AF-A0AA38Y3A3-F1
#
_entry.id   AF-A0AA38Y3A3-F1
#
_cell.length_a   1.000
_cell.length_b   1.000
_cell.length_c   1.000
_cell.angle_alpha   90.00
_cell.angle_beta   90.00
_cell.angle_gamma   90.00
#
_symmetry.space_group_name_H-M   'P 1'
#
loop_
_entity.id
_entity.type
_entity.pdbx_description
1 polymer ?
#
loop_
_entity_poly.entity_id
_entity_poly.type
_entity_poly.pdbx_seq_one_letter_code
_entity_poly.pdbx_strand_id
1 'polypeptide(L)'
;MSDTPRIAFLASTTEPAQMARAAMVSRYGDHAPDQADVLCPLGGDGFMLQTLHRHGHLGKPVFGMKLGTVGFLMNQYRGDDDVHARIARAEPAHLRPLEMVALTESGTTTGSLAYNDVSLLRQTRQAAHIGIDLNGQERVGELIGDGVLVATPAGSTAYNYSAHGPVLPLGSHTIALTPLAPYRPRRWRGAILKADTEVRFRVLDPYKRPVSVTADSHETRDVVEVTIRESREHRVTLLFDPEHNLEDRILSEQTPPMGDNSPRLLTVAVTSRALFDLEESHALFESDGVAAYAEYQRQHEDDILGPGVAFPVVRKLLALNQGASPENPRVEVILLSRNSADTGLRIFNSIQHYGLGIIRATFTAGEPTWPYVKPFGTDLFLSANPESVRSALRHGIAAATILPKPPGETAAAAADQIDITRPAGQLRIAFDGDAVIFGDESERISREQGVEAFGRHERERAREPLSGGPFRGFLSALHTLQEVFPAGDSAPIRTALVTARSAPAHERVIRTLREWGVRLDEALFLGGRHKGPFLQAFGADIFFDDSQHNIDSAREHVAAGHVPHGVANEG
;
A
#
# COMPACT_ATOMS: atom_id res chain seq x y z
N MET A 1 -2.32 35.55 -15.52
CA MET A 1 -2.22 35.41 -17.00
C MET A 1 -3.52 35.96 -17.61
N SER A 2 -3.61 36.13 -18.94
CA SER A 2 -4.91 36.39 -19.60
C SER A 2 -5.91 35.28 -19.25
N ASP A 3 -7.21 35.58 -19.20
CA ASP A 3 -8.26 34.57 -18.95
C ASP A 3 -8.36 33.53 -20.08
N THR A 4 -7.83 33.85 -21.26
CA THR A 4 -7.73 32.93 -22.41
C THR A 4 -6.29 32.96 -22.96
N PRO A 5 -5.33 32.26 -22.32
CA PRO A 5 -3.95 32.20 -22.81
C PRO A 5 -3.87 31.41 -24.12
N ARG A 6 -2.96 31.79 -25.02
CA ARG A 6 -2.64 30.97 -26.20
C ARG A 6 -1.87 29.72 -25.77
N ILE A 7 -2.36 28.54 -26.13
CA ILE A 7 -1.78 27.27 -25.70
C ILE A 7 -1.14 26.56 -26.90
N ALA A 8 0.08 26.03 -26.71
CA ALA A 8 0.66 25.04 -27.61
C ALA A 8 0.43 23.65 -27.05
N PHE A 9 -0.43 22.85 -27.69
CA PHE A 9 -0.67 21.47 -27.27
C PHE A 9 0.36 20.53 -27.90
N LEU A 10 1.21 19.96 -27.06
CA LEU A 10 2.23 18.99 -27.46
C LEU A 10 1.78 17.61 -27.01
N ALA A 11 2.09 16.55 -27.76
CA ALA A 11 1.72 15.19 -27.35
C ALA A 11 2.82 14.18 -27.64
N SER A 12 2.94 13.18 -26.77
CA SER A 12 3.77 12.00 -27.02
C SER A 12 3.21 11.18 -28.18
N THR A 13 3.99 10.23 -28.71
CA THR A 13 3.58 9.41 -29.86
C THR A 13 2.52 8.36 -29.53
N THR A 14 2.03 8.28 -28.29
CA THR A 14 1.03 7.28 -27.89
C THR A 14 -0.34 7.68 -28.41
N GLU A 15 -1.15 6.67 -28.78
CA GLU A 15 -2.51 6.89 -29.31
C GLU A 15 -3.39 7.74 -28.35
N PRO A 16 -3.44 7.47 -27.02
CA PRO A 16 -4.20 8.31 -26.10
C PRO A 16 -3.74 9.78 -26.07
N ALA A 17 -2.43 10.04 -26.18
CA ALA A 17 -1.89 11.40 -26.20
C ALA A 17 -2.25 12.15 -27.48
N GLN A 18 -2.18 11.46 -28.62
CA GLN A 18 -2.59 12.03 -29.91
C GLN A 18 -4.09 12.32 -29.97
N MET A 19 -4.93 11.42 -29.44
CA MET A 19 -6.37 11.63 -29.33
C MET A 19 -6.71 12.81 -28.42
N ALA A 20 -6.10 12.89 -27.23
CA ALA A 20 -6.29 13.99 -26.31
C ALA A 20 -5.86 15.33 -26.93
N ARG A 21 -4.75 15.36 -27.67
CA ARG A 21 -4.31 16.55 -28.40
C ARG A 21 -5.33 16.97 -29.44
N ALA A 22 -5.82 16.05 -30.26
CA ALA A 22 -6.83 16.35 -31.26
C ALA A 22 -8.09 16.97 -30.64
N ALA A 23 -8.56 16.41 -29.51
CA ALA A 23 -9.70 16.93 -28.77
C ALA A 23 -9.45 18.35 -28.23
N MET A 24 -8.30 18.59 -27.61
CA MET A 24 -7.92 19.89 -27.05
C MET A 24 -7.74 20.96 -28.13
N VAL A 25 -7.06 20.62 -29.22
CA VAL A 25 -6.89 21.51 -30.38
C VAL A 25 -8.23 21.87 -31.01
N SER A 26 -9.15 20.90 -31.13
CA SER A 26 -10.49 21.16 -31.65
C SER A 26 -11.30 22.12 -30.78
N ARG A 27 -11.07 22.12 -29.46
CA ARG A 27 -11.85 22.92 -28.49
C ARG A 27 -11.26 24.31 -28.24
N TYR A 28 -9.93 24.41 -28.19
CA TYR A 28 -9.22 25.62 -27.75
C TYR A 28 -8.30 26.24 -28.81
N GLY A 29 -8.14 25.58 -29.97
CA GLY A 29 -7.14 25.95 -30.97
C GLY A 29 -5.73 25.44 -30.63
N ASP A 30 -4.77 25.72 -31.50
CA ASP A 30 -3.35 25.38 -31.29
C ASP A 30 -2.46 26.53 -31.76
N HIS A 31 -1.32 26.68 -31.11
CA HIS A 31 -0.30 27.67 -31.44
C HIS A 31 1.08 27.02 -31.51
N ALA A 32 1.97 27.59 -32.31
CA ALA A 32 3.37 27.20 -32.29
C ALA A 32 3.99 27.51 -30.91
N PRO A 33 4.93 26.69 -30.38
CA PRO A 33 5.51 26.88 -29.05
C PRO A 33 6.11 28.27 -28.78
N ASP A 34 6.69 28.91 -29.78
CA ASP A 34 7.26 30.26 -29.73
C ASP A 34 6.18 31.36 -29.66
N GLN A 35 5.01 31.10 -30.22
CA GLN A 35 3.86 32.01 -30.25
C GLN A 35 2.89 31.82 -29.08
N ALA A 36 3.01 30.71 -28.34
CA ALA A 36 2.14 30.40 -27.21
C ALA A 36 2.51 31.20 -25.95
N ASP A 37 1.52 31.34 -25.06
CA ASP A 37 1.68 31.87 -23.71
C ASP A 37 1.93 30.73 -22.70
N VAL A 38 1.43 29.51 -22.98
CA VAL A 38 1.62 28.30 -22.18
C VAL A 38 1.93 27.09 -23.08
N LEU A 39 2.86 26.25 -22.66
CA LEU A 39 3.07 24.93 -23.27
C LEU A 39 2.26 23.88 -22.53
N CYS A 40 1.50 23.05 -23.24
CA CYS A 40 0.68 22.01 -22.66
C CYS A 40 1.04 20.63 -23.22
N PRO A 41 2.08 19.96 -22.65
CA PRO A 41 2.42 18.60 -23.04
C PRO A 41 1.41 17.58 -22.49
N LEU A 42 0.94 16.69 -23.37
CA LEU A 42 0.03 15.59 -23.12
C LEU A 42 0.79 14.27 -23.19
N GLY A 43 0.91 13.57 -22.05
CA GLY A 43 1.71 12.34 -21.99
C GLY A 43 2.05 11.91 -20.57
N GLY A 44 3.31 11.52 -20.35
CA GLY A 44 3.86 11.20 -19.02
C GLY A 44 5.14 12.00 -18.75
N ASP A 45 5.74 11.83 -17.57
CA ASP A 45 6.89 12.65 -17.12
C ASP A 45 8.07 12.66 -18.10
N GLY A 46 8.36 11.53 -18.75
CA GLY A 46 9.41 11.48 -19.78
C GLY A 46 9.14 12.45 -20.93
N PHE A 47 7.87 12.60 -21.35
CA PHE A 47 7.48 13.56 -22.38
C PHE A 47 7.49 15.01 -21.87
N MET A 48 7.17 15.22 -20.59
CA MET A 48 7.36 16.52 -19.93
C MET A 48 8.83 16.94 -19.98
N LEU A 49 9.76 16.06 -19.60
CA LEU A 49 11.20 16.33 -19.65
C LEU A 49 11.69 16.62 -21.08
N GLN A 50 11.24 15.84 -22.06
CA GLN A 50 11.54 16.11 -23.48
C GLN A 50 11.03 17.49 -23.91
N THR A 51 9.87 17.90 -23.43
CA THR A 51 9.31 19.24 -23.68
C THR A 51 10.17 20.33 -23.06
N LEU A 52 10.64 20.14 -21.81
CA LEU A 52 11.53 21.09 -21.14
C LEU A 52 12.89 21.20 -21.86
N HIS A 53 13.49 20.09 -22.27
CA HIS A 53 14.73 20.11 -23.05
C HIS A 53 14.58 20.83 -24.39
N ARG A 54 13.47 20.59 -25.11
CA ARG A 54 13.25 21.17 -26.43
C ARG A 54 12.83 22.64 -26.40
N HIS A 55 11.99 23.02 -25.44
CA HIS A 55 11.30 24.31 -25.45
C HIS A 55 11.56 25.17 -24.21
N GLY A 56 12.30 24.67 -23.20
CA GLY A 56 12.55 25.38 -21.95
C GLY A 56 13.26 26.74 -22.13
N HIS A 57 14.08 26.88 -23.18
CA HIS A 57 14.75 28.13 -23.54
C HIS A 57 13.77 29.26 -23.91
N LEU A 58 12.52 28.95 -24.25
CA LEU A 58 11.49 29.95 -24.55
C LEU A 58 10.97 30.68 -23.30
N GLY A 59 11.29 30.18 -22.10
CA GLY A 59 10.84 30.77 -20.83
C GLY A 59 9.33 30.72 -20.60
N LYS A 60 8.60 29.93 -21.40
CA LYS A 60 7.15 29.77 -21.29
C LYS A 60 6.80 28.84 -20.12
N PRO A 61 5.75 29.16 -19.34
CA PRO A 61 5.25 28.24 -18.34
C PRO A 61 4.69 26.97 -18.99
N VAL A 62 4.83 25.83 -18.30
CA VAL A 62 4.44 24.52 -18.81
C VAL A 62 3.36 23.91 -17.91
N PHE A 63 2.17 23.70 -18.46
CA PHE A 63 1.05 23.02 -17.81
C PHE A 63 0.90 21.61 -18.40
N GLY A 64 1.60 20.63 -17.83
CA GLY A 64 1.57 19.25 -18.34
C GLY A 64 0.30 18.51 -17.92
N MET A 65 -0.28 17.74 -18.83
CA MET A 65 -1.43 16.88 -18.58
C MET A 65 -1.11 15.40 -18.82
N LYS A 66 -1.36 14.59 -17.79
CA LYS A 66 -0.97 13.18 -17.69
C LYS A 66 -2.06 12.27 -18.25
N LEU A 67 -1.64 11.35 -19.12
CA LEU A 67 -2.48 10.31 -19.71
C LEU A 67 -1.92 8.94 -19.30
N GLY A 68 -2.39 8.41 -18.17
CA GLY A 68 -1.92 7.14 -17.58
C GLY A 68 -1.99 7.12 -16.04
N THR A 69 -1.44 6.07 -15.40
CA THR A 69 -1.59 5.82 -13.96
C THR A 69 -0.48 6.39 -13.07
N VAL A 70 0.78 6.48 -13.53
CA VAL A 70 1.93 6.93 -12.71
C VAL A 70 2.67 8.11 -13.37
N GLY A 71 3.04 9.14 -12.61
CA GLY A 71 3.72 10.33 -13.15
C GLY A 71 3.60 11.55 -12.26
N PHE A 72 4.74 12.11 -11.84
CA PHE A 72 5.01 13.06 -10.79
C PHE A 72 5.00 14.53 -11.26
N LEU A 73 5.48 14.84 -12.47
CA LEU A 73 5.68 16.22 -12.96
C LEU A 73 4.49 16.80 -13.75
N MET A 74 3.38 16.06 -13.86
CA MET A 74 2.23 16.42 -14.69
C MET A 74 0.91 16.40 -13.90
N ASN A 75 -0.02 17.29 -14.26
CA ASN A 75 -1.39 17.33 -13.76
C ASN A 75 -2.24 16.20 -14.34
N GLN A 76 -3.35 15.83 -13.71
CA GLN A 76 -4.24 14.82 -14.29
C GLN A 76 -4.97 15.35 -15.53
N TYR A 77 -4.98 14.58 -16.62
CA TYR A 77 -5.82 14.89 -17.77
C TYR A 77 -7.29 14.58 -17.43
N ARG A 78 -8.17 15.57 -17.67
CA ARG A 78 -9.62 15.46 -17.50
C ARG A 78 -10.25 16.05 -18.76
N GLY A 79 -10.85 15.18 -19.59
CA GLY A 79 -11.25 15.54 -20.96
C GLY A 79 -12.30 16.66 -21.06
N ASP A 80 -13.18 16.76 -20.07
CA ASP A 80 -14.31 17.70 -20.09
C ASP A 80 -13.99 19.05 -19.42
N ASP A 81 -12.91 19.11 -18.63
CA ASP A 81 -12.52 20.28 -17.85
C ASP A 81 -12.13 21.48 -18.73
N ASP A 82 -12.37 22.68 -18.20
CA ASP A 82 -11.90 23.94 -18.80
C ASP A 82 -10.41 24.16 -18.52
N VAL A 83 -9.58 23.94 -19.53
CA VAL A 83 -8.11 24.08 -19.42
C VAL A 83 -7.70 25.53 -19.17
N HIS A 84 -8.44 26.52 -19.69
CA HIS A 84 -8.12 27.93 -19.45
C HIS A 84 -8.38 28.28 -17.99
N ALA A 85 -9.50 27.84 -17.42
CA ALA A 85 -9.82 28.03 -16.01
C ALA A 85 -8.80 27.34 -15.08
N ARG A 86 -8.35 26.13 -15.45
CA ARG A 86 -7.30 25.41 -14.70
C ARG A 86 -5.97 26.14 -14.73
N ILE A 87 -5.50 26.56 -15.91
CA ILE A 87 -4.27 27.35 -16.05
C ILE A 87 -4.36 28.67 -15.26
N ALA A 88 -5.51 29.34 -15.27
CA ALA A 88 -5.71 30.60 -14.56
C ALA A 88 -5.60 30.44 -13.03
N ARG A 89 -5.98 29.27 -12.50
CA ARG A 89 -5.89 28.93 -11.07
C ARG A 89 -4.61 28.20 -10.69
N ALA A 90 -3.80 27.79 -11.67
CA ALA A 90 -2.64 26.94 -11.42
C ALA A 90 -1.56 27.65 -10.60
N GLU A 91 -0.91 26.90 -9.74
CA GLU A 91 0.19 27.36 -8.91
C GLU A 91 1.54 27.15 -9.62
N PRO A 92 2.42 28.16 -9.67
CA PRO A 92 3.71 28.05 -10.32
C PRO A 92 4.76 27.39 -9.41
N ALA A 93 5.43 26.37 -9.93
CA ALA A 93 6.64 25.78 -9.36
C ALA A 93 7.85 26.08 -10.25
N HIS A 94 8.94 26.54 -9.66
CA HIS A 94 10.16 26.89 -10.41
C HIS A 94 11.19 25.77 -10.31
N LEU A 95 11.70 25.32 -11.46
CA LEU A 95 12.78 24.36 -11.54
C LEU A 95 14.03 24.98 -12.15
N ARG A 96 15.17 24.69 -11.53
CA ARG A 96 16.49 24.96 -12.07
C ARG A 96 17.15 23.62 -12.41
N PRO A 97 17.59 23.40 -13.66
CA PRO A 97 18.29 22.19 -14.02
C PRO A 97 19.70 22.19 -13.43
N LEU A 98 20.29 20.99 -13.31
CA LEU A 98 21.73 20.83 -13.15
C LEU A 98 22.42 21.12 -14.48
N GLU A 99 23.52 21.84 -14.44
CA GLU A 99 24.50 21.94 -15.51
C GLU A 99 25.58 20.89 -15.27
N MET A 100 25.71 19.96 -16.21
CA MET A 100 26.81 18.99 -16.25
C MET A 100 27.81 19.42 -17.32
N VAL A 101 29.09 19.41 -16.98
CA VAL A 101 30.22 19.51 -17.91
C VAL A 101 31.10 18.29 -17.73
N ALA A 102 31.27 17.51 -18.79
CA ALA A 102 32.03 16.27 -18.80
C ALA A 102 33.27 16.40 -19.68
N LEU A 103 34.43 16.03 -19.16
CA LEU A 103 35.68 15.88 -19.90
C LEU A 103 35.88 14.39 -20.22
N THR A 104 36.07 14.08 -21.49
CA THR A 104 36.32 12.71 -21.97
C THR A 104 37.82 12.38 -22.01
N GLU A 105 38.14 11.10 -22.11
CA GLU A 105 39.51 10.59 -22.32
C GLU A 105 40.16 11.20 -23.58
N SER A 106 39.36 11.46 -24.63
CA SER A 106 39.83 12.10 -25.86
C SER A 106 40.14 13.61 -25.70
N GLY A 107 39.93 14.19 -24.52
CA GLY A 107 40.09 15.62 -24.26
C GLY A 107 38.91 16.47 -24.72
N THR A 108 37.79 15.86 -25.12
CA THR A 108 36.58 16.59 -25.52
C THR A 108 35.79 17.01 -24.29
N THR A 109 35.27 18.24 -24.28
CA THR A 109 34.37 18.71 -23.23
C THR A 109 32.95 18.81 -23.77
N THR A 110 32.01 18.15 -23.10
CA THR A 110 30.58 18.15 -23.46
C THR A 110 29.76 18.71 -22.31
N GLY A 111 28.85 19.65 -22.60
CA GLY A 111 27.92 20.21 -21.63
C GLY A 111 26.49 19.72 -21.88
N SER A 112 25.71 19.50 -20.81
CA SER A 112 24.29 19.19 -20.89
C SER A 112 23.55 19.71 -19.65
N LEU A 113 22.26 19.99 -19.82
CA LEU A 113 21.35 20.26 -18.71
C LEU A 113 20.68 18.95 -18.26
N ALA A 114 20.31 18.87 -16.99
CA ALA A 114 19.47 17.80 -16.44
C ALA A 114 18.42 18.37 -15.50
N TYR A 115 17.14 18.09 -15.76
CA TYR A 115 16.04 18.48 -14.89
C TYR A 115 15.81 17.47 -13.78
N ASN A 116 16.11 16.18 -14.00
CA ASN A 116 16.04 15.18 -12.95
C ASN A 116 17.39 15.00 -12.27
N ASP A 117 18.31 14.34 -12.96
CA ASP A 117 19.54 13.88 -12.36
C ASP A 117 20.67 13.72 -13.38
N VAL A 118 21.89 13.72 -12.84
CA VAL A 118 23.11 13.42 -13.56
C VAL A 118 23.75 12.22 -12.87
N SER A 119 23.85 11.09 -13.56
CA SER A 119 24.35 9.83 -13.02
C SER A 119 25.64 9.38 -13.72
N LEU A 120 26.61 8.95 -12.92
CA LEU A 120 27.85 8.34 -13.39
C LEU A 120 27.77 6.84 -13.15
N LEU A 121 28.06 6.04 -14.18
CA LEU A 121 27.97 4.58 -14.14
C LEU A 121 29.19 3.93 -14.77
N ARG A 122 29.66 2.82 -14.18
CA ARG A 122 30.68 1.96 -14.81
C ARG A 122 30.21 1.44 -16.17
N GLN A 123 31.12 1.37 -17.13
CA GLN A 123 30.81 0.84 -18.47
C GLN A 123 31.18 -0.64 -18.66
N THR A 124 31.92 -1.23 -17.72
CA THR A 124 32.39 -2.61 -17.84
C THR A 124 32.06 -3.42 -16.59
N ARG A 125 32.49 -4.69 -16.58
CA ARG A 125 32.40 -5.57 -15.40
C ARG A 125 33.20 -5.10 -14.18
N GLN A 126 34.09 -4.12 -14.35
CA GLN A 126 34.91 -3.57 -13.28
C GLN A 126 34.15 -2.48 -12.52
N ALA A 127 34.21 -2.48 -11.19
CA ALA A 127 33.66 -1.39 -10.37
C ALA A 127 34.27 -0.04 -10.77
N ALA A 128 33.47 1.03 -10.74
CA ALA A 128 33.96 2.39 -10.92
C ALA A 128 34.79 2.79 -9.69
N HIS A 129 35.84 3.59 -9.92
CA HIS A 129 36.63 4.23 -8.87
C HIS A 129 36.53 5.75 -9.08
N ILE A 130 35.83 6.44 -8.19
CA ILE A 130 35.46 7.84 -8.37
C ILE A 130 35.89 8.65 -7.14
N GLY A 131 36.71 9.68 -7.32
CA GLY A 131 36.93 10.72 -6.33
C GLY A 131 35.84 11.79 -6.38
N ILE A 132 35.48 12.37 -5.24
CA ILE A 132 34.43 13.39 -5.13
C ILE A 132 34.98 14.62 -4.40
N ASP A 133 34.93 15.76 -5.08
CA ASP A 133 35.27 17.07 -4.55
C ASP A 133 34.01 17.94 -4.47
N LEU A 134 33.85 18.67 -3.37
CA LEU A 134 32.77 19.64 -3.19
C LEU A 134 33.37 21.04 -3.04
N ASN A 135 32.99 21.97 -3.91
CA ASN A 135 33.53 23.34 -3.97
C ASN A 135 35.08 23.35 -4.00
N GLY A 136 35.67 22.45 -4.79
CA GLY A 136 37.13 22.29 -4.92
C GLY A 136 37.84 21.62 -3.75
N GLN A 137 37.13 21.16 -2.71
CA GLN A 137 37.70 20.40 -1.60
C GLN A 137 37.39 18.91 -1.73
N GLU A 138 38.42 18.06 -1.63
CA GLU A 138 38.23 16.62 -1.60
C GLU A 138 37.39 16.20 -0.38
N ARG A 139 36.30 15.46 -0.63
CA ARG A 139 35.40 14.94 0.41
C ARG A 139 35.39 13.43 0.46
N VAL A 140 35.48 12.77 -0.69
CA VAL A 140 35.61 11.32 -0.81
C VAL A 140 36.76 11.03 -1.75
N GLY A 141 37.90 10.60 -1.20
CA GLY A 141 39.09 10.32 -2.02
C GLY A 141 38.89 9.14 -2.97
N GLU A 142 38.09 8.14 -2.59
CA GLU A 142 37.77 6.99 -3.43
C GLU A 142 36.40 6.38 -3.08
N LEU A 143 35.47 6.46 -4.02
CA LEU A 143 34.23 5.71 -4.07
C LEU A 143 34.41 4.51 -5.01
N ILE A 144 34.23 3.30 -4.50
CA ILE A 144 34.20 2.06 -5.27
C ILE A 144 32.78 1.54 -5.31
N GLY A 145 32.19 1.36 -6.49
CA GLY A 145 30.82 0.87 -6.64
C GLY A 145 30.38 0.78 -8.10
N ASP A 146 29.07 0.76 -8.33
CA ASP A 146 28.52 0.85 -9.68
C ASP A 146 28.58 2.29 -10.21
N GLY A 147 28.50 3.30 -9.31
CA GLY A 147 28.43 4.69 -9.73
C GLY A 147 28.03 5.67 -8.62
N VAL A 148 27.61 6.87 -9.03
CA VAL A 148 27.10 7.94 -8.15
C VAL A 148 26.24 8.89 -8.98
N LEU A 149 25.21 9.49 -8.40
CA LEU A 149 24.37 10.48 -9.06
C LEU A 149 24.19 11.75 -8.23
N VAL A 150 23.88 12.85 -8.91
CA VAL A 150 23.40 14.10 -8.33
C VAL A 150 22.01 14.40 -8.87
N ALA A 151 21.03 14.62 -8.00
CA ALA A 151 19.64 14.87 -8.38
C ALA A 151 19.15 16.25 -7.92
N THR A 152 18.34 16.89 -8.77
CA THR A 152 17.54 18.06 -8.40
C THR A 152 16.43 17.65 -7.42
N PRO A 153 15.73 18.62 -6.80
CA PRO A 153 14.52 18.29 -6.06
C PRO A 153 13.45 17.56 -6.88
N ALA A 154 13.24 17.97 -8.14
CA ALA A 154 12.30 17.30 -9.04
C ALA A 154 12.72 15.87 -9.41
N GLY A 155 14.01 15.64 -9.65
CA GLY A 155 14.54 14.31 -9.97
C GLY A 155 14.72 13.40 -8.77
N SER A 156 14.55 13.92 -7.56
CA SER A 156 14.78 13.17 -6.34
C SER A 156 13.81 11.98 -6.18
N THR A 157 12.61 12.06 -6.79
CA THR A 157 11.59 10.99 -6.88
C THR A 157 11.83 9.98 -8.00
N ALA A 158 12.81 10.22 -8.89
CA ALA A 158 13.09 9.38 -10.04
C ALA A 158 14.22 8.37 -9.75
N TYR A 159 15.35 8.44 -10.48
CA TYR A 159 16.43 7.47 -10.33
C TYR A 159 17.07 7.55 -8.93
N ASN A 160 17.17 8.75 -8.37
CA ASN A 160 17.63 8.97 -7.01
C ASN A 160 16.84 8.17 -5.97
N TYR A 161 15.51 8.16 -6.06
CA TYR A 161 14.67 7.38 -5.15
C TYR A 161 14.91 5.88 -5.30
N SER A 162 15.01 5.39 -6.53
CA SER A 162 15.34 3.98 -6.83
C SER A 162 16.71 3.58 -6.30
N ALA A 163 17.65 4.52 -6.23
CA ALA A 163 18.98 4.36 -5.65
C ALA A 163 19.01 4.53 -4.11
N HIS A 164 17.85 4.63 -3.46
CA HIS A 164 17.70 4.87 -2.02
C HIS A 164 18.25 6.23 -1.55
N GLY A 165 18.32 7.21 -2.45
CA GLY A 165 18.61 8.60 -2.13
C GLY A 165 17.41 9.30 -1.46
N PRO A 166 17.64 10.41 -0.74
CA PRO A 166 16.57 11.18 -0.14
C PRO A 166 15.77 11.87 -1.22
N VAL A 167 14.44 11.83 -1.12
CA VAL A 167 13.59 12.72 -1.91
C VAL A 167 13.60 14.10 -1.24
N LEU A 168 13.59 15.17 -2.04
CA LEU A 168 13.76 16.55 -1.60
C LEU A 168 12.51 17.38 -1.92
N PRO A 169 12.02 18.25 -1.01
CA PRO A 169 10.91 19.16 -1.31
C PRO A 169 11.23 20.07 -2.50
N LEU A 170 10.25 20.34 -3.37
CA LEU A 170 10.46 21.32 -4.43
C LEU A 170 10.59 22.72 -3.86
N GLY A 171 11.37 23.56 -4.54
CA GLY A 171 11.74 24.86 -4.00
C GLY A 171 12.76 24.79 -2.86
N SER A 172 13.13 23.60 -2.36
CA SER A 172 14.28 23.48 -1.48
C SER A 172 15.53 23.90 -2.24
N HIS A 173 16.35 24.76 -1.64
CA HIS A 173 17.65 25.15 -2.20
C HIS A 173 18.71 24.08 -1.94
N THR A 174 18.38 22.82 -2.23
CA THR A 174 19.22 21.65 -1.98
C THR A 174 19.22 20.66 -3.15
N ILE A 175 20.28 19.88 -3.27
CA ILE A 175 20.44 18.78 -4.23
C ILE A 175 20.87 17.51 -3.50
N ALA A 176 20.58 16.34 -4.06
CA ALA A 176 20.93 15.05 -3.46
C ALA A 176 22.16 14.46 -4.17
N LEU A 177 23.16 14.03 -3.41
CA LEU A 177 24.30 13.26 -3.88
C LEU A 177 24.13 11.82 -3.39
N THR A 178 23.94 10.86 -4.30
CA THR A 178 23.55 9.49 -3.95
C THR A 178 24.48 8.46 -4.60
N PRO A 179 25.18 7.61 -3.84
CA PRO A 179 26.03 6.57 -4.40
C PRO A 179 25.21 5.38 -4.95
N LEU A 180 25.73 4.71 -5.98
CA LEU A 180 25.11 3.54 -6.59
C LEU A 180 25.89 2.28 -6.23
N ALA A 181 25.25 1.38 -5.47
CA ALA A 181 25.83 0.14 -4.94
C ALA A 181 27.27 0.31 -4.38
N PRO A 182 27.50 1.23 -3.41
CA PRO A 182 28.84 1.52 -2.92
C PRO A 182 29.43 0.34 -2.13
N TYR A 183 30.58 -0.16 -2.57
CA TYR A 183 31.42 -1.09 -1.83
C TYR A 183 32.33 -0.37 -0.81
N ARG A 184 32.89 0.78 -1.21
CA ARG A 184 33.68 1.67 -0.34
C ARG A 184 33.39 3.14 -0.68
N PRO A 185 33.27 4.05 0.30
CA PRO A 185 33.29 3.81 1.74
C PRO A 185 32.08 2.99 2.22
N ARG A 186 32.30 2.08 3.19
CA ARG A 186 31.23 1.24 3.73
C ARG A 186 30.21 2.11 4.46
N ARG A 187 28.91 1.82 4.25
CA ARG A 187 27.76 2.49 4.92
C ARG A 187 27.57 3.97 4.59
N TRP A 188 28.31 4.53 3.64
CA TRP A 188 28.01 5.88 3.16
C TRP A 188 26.74 5.85 2.31
N ARG A 189 25.78 6.73 2.62
CA ARG A 189 24.46 6.80 1.96
C ARG A 189 24.30 8.05 1.09
N GLY A 190 25.41 8.75 0.80
CA GLY A 190 25.35 10.02 0.10
C GLY A 190 25.25 11.23 1.04
N ALA A 191 24.78 12.35 0.50
CA ALA A 191 24.62 13.61 1.22
C ALA A 191 23.53 14.49 0.59
N ILE A 192 22.87 15.31 1.41
CA ILE A 192 22.07 16.45 0.95
C ILE A 192 22.99 17.67 0.94
N LEU A 193 23.11 18.32 -0.21
CA LEU A 193 23.99 19.46 -0.44
C LEU A 193 23.17 20.72 -0.68
N LYS A 194 23.77 21.89 -0.49
CA LYS A 194 23.16 23.14 -0.95
C LYS A 194 23.17 23.18 -2.47
N ALA A 195 22.13 23.76 -3.07
CA ALA A 195 21.99 23.81 -4.53
C ALA A 195 23.15 24.57 -5.24
N ASP A 196 23.78 25.53 -4.55
CA ASP A 196 24.94 26.27 -5.05
C ASP A 196 26.28 25.51 -4.94
N THR A 197 26.27 24.27 -4.45
CA THR A 197 27.46 23.43 -4.33
C THR A 197 27.89 22.93 -5.71
N GLU A 198 29.15 23.20 -6.08
CA GLU A 198 29.80 22.53 -7.21
C GLU A 198 30.25 21.13 -6.78
N VAL A 199 29.75 20.10 -7.45
CA VAL A 199 30.14 18.71 -7.26
C VAL A 199 31.04 18.30 -8.41
N ARG A 200 32.29 17.92 -8.12
CA ARG A 200 33.23 17.41 -9.11
C ARG A 200 33.54 15.95 -8.86
N PHE A 201 33.46 15.15 -9.91
CA PHE A 201 33.82 13.74 -9.93
C PHE A 201 35.07 13.53 -10.76
N ARG A 202 36.04 12.78 -10.20
CA ARG A 202 37.28 12.39 -10.87
C ARG A 202 37.30 10.88 -11.04
N VAL A 203 37.42 10.38 -12.27
CA VAL A 203 37.56 8.94 -12.52
C VAL A 203 39.03 8.57 -12.30
N LEU A 204 39.31 7.73 -11.29
CA LEU A 204 40.68 7.53 -10.80
C LEU A 204 41.53 6.62 -11.69
N ASP A 205 40.90 5.72 -12.46
CA ASP A 205 41.57 4.79 -13.37
C ASP A 205 40.73 4.61 -14.66
N PRO A 206 40.59 5.66 -15.48
CA PRO A 206 39.62 5.70 -16.58
C PRO A 206 39.92 4.66 -17.67
N TYR A 207 41.19 4.38 -17.96
CA TYR A 207 41.59 3.40 -18.98
C TYR A 207 41.22 1.97 -18.61
N LYS A 208 41.32 1.60 -17.33
CA LYS A 208 40.96 0.25 -16.86
C LYS A 208 39.49 0.17 -16.43
N ARG A 209 38.91 1.29 -15.99
CA ARG A 209 37.60 1.39 -15.35
C ARG A 209 36.81 2.53 -15.97
N PRO A 210 36.48 2.46 -17.27
CA PRO A 210 35.78 3.55 -17.94
C PRO A 210 34.40 3.75 -17.31
N VAL A 211 34.05 5.03 -17.15
CA VAL A 211 32.78 5.50 -16.60
C VAL A 211 32.06 6.29 -17.69
N SER A 212 30.75 6.24 -17.68
CA SER A 212 29.85 7.07 -18.48
C SER A 212 29.12 8.04 -17.55
N VAL A 213 28.73 9.20 -18.06
CA VAL A 213 27.85 10.14 -17.38
C VAL A 213 26.59 10.34 -18.21
N THR A 214 25.43 10.35 -17.57
CA THR A 214 24.14 10.60 -18.21
C THR A 214 23.46 11.77 -17.51
N ALA A 215 23.14 12.82 -18.25
CA ALA A 215 22.33 13.96 -17.82
C ALA A 215 20.93 13.80 -18.41
N ASP A 216 19.95 13.41 -17.60
CA ASP A 216 18.63 12.93 -18.03
C ASP A 216 18.70 11.85 -19.14
N SER A 217 18.58 12.25 -20.41
CA SER A 217 18.63 11.36 -21.57
C SER A 217 19.92 11.49 -22.41
N HIS A 218 20.82 12.39 -22.05
CA HIS A 218 22.05 12.64 -22.78
C HIS A 218 23.24 11.92 -22.12
N GLU A 219 23.72 10.84 -22.74
CA GLU A 219 24.87 10.06 -22.27
C GLU A 219 26.16 10.51 -22.95
N THR A 220 27.21 10.70 -22.16
CA THR A 220 28.60 10.86 -22.61
C THR A 220 29.45 9.74 -22.02
N ARG A 221 30.17 9.02 -22.87
CA ARG A 221 31.01 7.88 -22.49
C ARG A 221 32.48 8.30 -22.33
N ASP A 222 33.21 7.45 -21.63
CA ASP A 222 34.66 7.50 -21.40
C ASP A 222 35.09 8.81 -20.77
N VAL A 223 34.38 9.18 -19.69
CA VAL A 223 34.65 10.42 -18.94
C VAL A 223 35.81 10.22 -17.97
N VAL A 224 36.61 11.28 -17.82
CA VAL A 224 37.71 11.35 -16.85
C VAL A 224 37.40 12.31 -15.70
N GLU A 225 36.63 13.37 -15.98
CA GLU A 225 36.17 14.34 -14.99
C GLU A 225 34.77 14.83 -15.34
N VAL A 226 33.92 15.03 -14.33
CA VAL A 226 32.57 15.61 -14.49
C VAL A 226 32.37 16.67 -13.42
N THR A 227 31.95 17.86 -13.82
CA THR A 227 31.54 18.94 -12.91
C THR A 227 30.05 19.18 -13.04
N ILE A 228 29.37 19.28 -11.89
CA ILE A 228 27.91 19.44 -11.79
C ILE A 228 27.59 20.58 -10.83
N ARG A 229 26.67 21.45 -11.22
CA ARG A 229 26.13 22.53 -10.38
C ARG A 229 24.70 22.86 -10.77
N GLU A 230 23.90 23.46 -9.89
CA GLU A 230 22.61 24.02 -10.30
C GLU A 230 22.80 25.23 -11.25
N SER A 231 21.98 25.31 -12.29
CA SER A 231 22.02 26.41 -13.24
C SER A 231 21.57 27.73 -12.62
N ARG A 232 22.39 28.77 -12.83
CA ARG A 232 22.05 30.15 -12.46
C ARG A 232 21.24 30.85 -13.54
N GLU A 233 21.44 30.47 -14.79
CA GLU A 233 20.90 31.11 -15.98
C GLU A 233 19.58 30.49 -16.44
N HIS A 234 19.46 29.16 -16.32
CA HIS A 234 18.31 28.43 -16.80
C HIS A 234 17.30 28.20 -15.67
N ARG A 235 16.04 28.59 -15.92
CA ARG A 235 14.91 28.35 -15.04
C ARG A 235 13.67 28.09 -15.87
N VAL A 236 12.91 27.07 -15.51
CA VAL A 236 11.59 26.78 -16.10
C VAL A 236 10.50 26.92 -15.05
N THR A 237 9.29 27.23 -15.49
CA THR A 237 8.11 27.33 -14.61
C THR A 237 7.14 26.23 -15.00
N LEU A 238 6.83 25.35 -14.05
CA LEU A 238 5.77 24.37 -14.16
C LEU A 238 4.51 24.92 -13.50
N LEU A 239 3.34 24.60 -14.06
CA LEU A 239 2.05 25.01 -13.52
C LEU A 239 1.29 23.77 -13.04
N PHE A 240 0.87 23.77 -11.78
CA PHE A 240 0.13 22.68 -11.15
C PHE A 240 -1.28 23.08 -10.73
N ASP A 241 -2.24 22.16 -10.77
CA ASP A 241 -3.57 22.43 -10.20
C ASP A 241 -3.46 22.64 -8.67
N PRO A 242 -4.21 23.56 -8.06
CA PRO A 242 -4.17 23.81 -6.60
C PRO A 242 -4.48 22.58 -5.73
N GLU A 243 -5.34 21.69 -6.22
CA GLU A 243 -5.70 20.44 -5.54
C GLU A 243 -4.59 19.36 -5.64
N HIS A 244 -3.50 19.65 -6.36
CA HIS A 244 -2.41 18.73 -6.63
C HIS A 244 -1.04 19.40 -6.37
N ASN A 245 -0.86 20.02 -5.20
CA ASN A 245 0.42 20.61 -4.81
C ASN A 245 1.54 19.56 -4.90
N LEU A 246 2.59 19.90 -5.63
CA LEU A 246 3.72 19.01 -5.91
C LEU A 246 4.49 18.66 -4.63
N GLU A 247 4.47 19.52 -3.60
CA GLU A 247 5.00 19.23 -2.27
C GLU A 247 4.28 18.04 -1.61
N ASP A 248 2.94 17.99 -1.64
CA ASP A 248 2.15 16.90 -1.08
C ASP A 248 2.45 15.57 -1.78
N ARG A 249 2.72 15.62 -3.10
CA ARG A 249 3.15 14.44 -3.87
C ARG A 249 4.54 13.98 -3.48
N ILE A 250 5.47 14.92 -3.26
CA ILE A 250 6.81 14.59 -2.76
C ILE A 250 6.76 13.97 -1.38
N LEU A 251 5.91 14.50 -0.49
CA LEU A 251 5.65 13.93 0.82
C LEU A 251 5.07 12.50 0.72
N SER A 252 4.14 12.26 -0.22
CA SER A 252 3.57 10.94 -0.47
C SER A 252 4.57 9.90 -1.00
N GLU A 253 5.65 10.33 -1.67
CA GLU A 253 6.75 9.46 -2.12
C GLU A 253 7.88 9.33 -1.07
N GLN A 254 8.12 10.39 -0.26
CA GLN A 254 9.12 10.43 0.81
C GLN A 254 8.81 9.51 1.98
N THR A 255 7.52 9.31 2.21
CA THR A 255 7.02 8.48 3.28
C THR A 255 6.24 7.35 2.63
N PRO A 256 6.63 6.06 2.77
CA PRO A 256 5.58 5.06 2.88
C PRO A 256 4.71 5.59 4.02
N PRO A 257 3.42 5.82 3.80
CA PRO A 257 2.66 6.85 4.49
C PRO A 257 2.90 6.78 6.00
N MET A 258 3.66 7.74 6.55
CA MET A 258 3.64 8.00 7.97
C MET A 258 2.54 9.03 8.16
N GLY A 259 1.32 8.49 8.28
CA GLY A 259 0.09 9.27 8.46
C GLY A 259 -0.55 9.72 7.15
N ASP A 260 -0.76 8.80 6.20
CA ASP A 260 -1.92 8.95 5.32
C ASP A 260 -3.15 8.65 6.18
N ASN A 261 -3.97 9.66 6.43
CA ASN A 261 -5.30 9.45 7.00
C ASN A 261 -6.30 9.01 5.93
N SER A 262 -5.83 8.69 4.71
CA SER A 262 -6.53 7.83 3.77
C SER A 262 -6.21 6.36 4.13
N PRO A 263 -7.24 5.51 4.28
CA PRO A 263 -7.04 4.16 4.77
C PRO A 263 -6.20 3.35 3.81
N ARG A 264 -5.18 2.66 4.34
CA ARG A 264 -4.65 1.44 3.71
C ARG A 264 -5.85 0.53 3.40
N LEU A 265 -5.95 0.09 2.15
CA LEU A 265 -6.97 -0.88 1.73
C LEU A 265 -6.93 -2.12 2.64
N LEU A 266 -8.01 -2.34 3.38
CA LEU A 266 -8.16 -3.55 4.18
C LEU A 266 -8.57 -4.71 3.26
N THR A 267 -7.68 -5.69 3.09
CA THR A 267 -7.92 -6.83 2.19
C THR A 267 -8.33 -8.06 2.98
N VAL A 268 -9.53 -8.58 2.70
CA VAL A 268 -10.09 -9.76 3.36
C VAL A 268 -10.32 -10.87 2.34
N ALA A 269 -9.63 -12.00 2.50
CA ALA A 269 -9.90 -13.18 1.68
C ALA A 269 -10.92 -14.09 2.39
N VAL A 270 -11.94 -14.55 1.68
CA VAL A 270 -12.97 -15.44 2.21
C VAL A 270 -13.18 -16.64 1.29
N THR A 271 -13.34 -17.84 1.85
CA THR A 271 -13.68 -19.01 1.03
C THR A 271 -15.16 -19.10 0.71
N SER A 272 -15.50 -19.70 -0.42
CA SER A 272 -16.90 -19.86 -0.87
C SER A 272 -17.81 -20.48 0.19
N ARG A 273 -17.35 -21.53 0.88
CA ARG A 273 -18.07 -22.18 1.98
C ARG A 273 -18.17 -21.36 3.27
N ALA A 274 -17.26 -20.40 3.48
CA ALA A 274 -17.38 -19.47 4.59
C ALA A 274 -18.41 -18.38 4.27
N LEU A 275 -18.45 -17.93 3.02
CA LEU A 275 -19.33 -16.85 2.55
C LEU A 275 -20.77 -17.33 2.29
N PHE A 276 -20.96 -18.52 1.76
CA PHE A 276 -22.26 -19.07 1.37
C PHE A 276 -22.51 -20.42 2.02
N ASP A 277 -23.78 -20.72 2.26
CA ASP A 277 -24.21 -22.06 2.67
C ASP A 277 -24.09 -23.01 1.49
N LEU A 278 -23.16 -23.95 1.62
CA LEU A 278 -22.81 -24.96 0.63
C LEU A 278 -22.78 -26.35 1.27
N GLU A 279 -23.37 -26.53 2.46
CA GLU A 279 -23.22 -27.77 3.23
C GLU A 279 -23.82 -29.00 2.51
N GLU A 280 -24.97 -28.85 1.85
CA GLU A 280 -25.56 -29.93 1.04
C GLU A 280 -24.63 -30.35 -0.11
N SER A 281 -24.16 -29.37 -0.89
CA SER A 281 -23.23 -29.64 -1.99
C SER A 281 -21.89 -30.19 -1.48
N HIS A 282 -21.45 -29.77 -0.30
CA HIS A 282 -20.21 -30.27 0.29
C HIS A 282 -20.35 -31.72 0.76
N ALA A 283 -21.48 -32.08 1.39
CA ALA A 283 -21.78 -33.46 1.75
C ALA A 283 -21.80 -34.37 0.50
N LEU A 284 -22.39 -33.88 -0.61
CA LEU A 284 -22.37 -34.58 -1.89
C LEU A 284 -20.94 -34.77 -2.44
N PHE A 285 -20.08 -33.76 -2.31
CA PHE A 285 -18.66 -33.88 -2.67
C PHE A 285 -17.93 -34.94 -1.83
N GLU A 286 -18.22 -35.00 -0.52
CA GLU A 286 -17.62 -35.98 0.39
C GLU A 286 -18.14 -37.41 0.14
N SER A 287 -19.41 -37.58 -0.23
CA SER A 287 -20.00 -38.90 -0.46
C SER A 287 -19.74 -39.44 -1.88
N ASP A 288 -19.96 -38.60 -2.91
CA ASP A 288 -20.09 -39.02 -4.31
C ASP A 288 -18.97 -38.47 -5.21
N GLY A 289 -18.10 -37.62 -4.66
CA GLY A 289 -16.89 -37.11 -5.30
C GLY A 289 -17.10 -35.93 -6.26
N VAL A 290 -15.99 -35.53 -6.91
CA VAL A 290 -15.89 -34.30 -7.73
C VAL A 290 -16.88 -34.26 -8.89
N ALA A 291 -17.15 -35.40 -9.55
CA ALA A 291 -18.00 -35.44 -10.75
C ALA A 291 -19.49 -35.20 -10.42
N ALA A 292 -20.00 -35.86 -9.38
CA ALA A 292 -21.37 -35.66 -8.89
C ALA A 292 -21.57 -34.23 -8.36
N TYR A 293 -20.57 -33.72 -7.63
CA TYR A 293 -20.54 -32.33 -7.19
C TYR A 293 -20.63 -31.34 -8.34
N ALA A 294 -19.80 -31.52 -9.39
CA ALA A 294 -19.77 -30.61 -10.52
C ALA A 294 -21.08 -30.62 -11.33
N GLU A 295 -21.69 -31.79 -11.51
CA GLU A 295 -23.00 -31.91 -12.15
C GLU A 295 -24.10 -31.22 -11.33
N TYR A 296 -24.13 -31.43 -10.01
CA TYR A 296 -25.08 -30.76 -9.12
C TYR A 296 -24.94 -29.24 -9.19
N GLN A 297 -23.71 -28.71 -9.18
CA GLN A 297 -23.48 -27.26 -9.27
C GLN A 297 -23.91 -26.67 -10.61
N ARG A 298 -23.76 -27.41 -11.73
CA ARG A 298 -24.24 -26.97 -13.04
C ARG A 298 -25.76 -26.98 -13.14
N GLN A 299 -26.43 -27.99 -12.56
CA GLN A 299 -27.89 -28.07 -12.57
C GLN A 299 -28.56 -26.98 -11.72
N HIS A 300 -27.89 -26.53 -10.66
CA HIS A 300 -28.38 -25.51 -9.72
C HIS A 300 -27.65 -24.17 -9.92
N GLU A 301 -27.10 -23.91 -11.11
CA GLU A 301 -26.27 -22.73 -11.39
C GLU A 301 -27.00 -21.40 -11.15
N ASP A 302 -28.30 -21.37 -11.46
CA ASP A 302 -29.15 -20.20 -11.27
C ASP A 302 -29.78 -20.13 -9.86
N ASP A 303 -29.59 -21.16 -9.04
CA ASP A 303 -30.11 -21.19 -7.68
C ASP A 303 -29.23 -20.40 -6.73
N ILE A 304 -29.82 -19.35 -6.15
CA ILE A 304 -29.15 -18.46 -5.22
C ILE A 304 -28.77 -19.21 -3.95
N LEU A 305 -27.49 -19.15 -3.60
CA LEU A 305 -26.97 -19.74 -2.37
C LEU A 305 -27.46 -18.97 -1.14
N GLY A 306 -27.78 -19.70 -0.08
CA GLY A 306 -28.07 -19.10 1.22
C GLY A 306 -26.84 -18.41 1.83
N PRO A 307 -27.03 -17.39 2.69
CA PRO A 307 -25.93 -16.74 3.37
C PRO A 307 -25.20 -17.70 4.34
N GLY A 308 -23.87 -17.78 4.21
CA GLY A 308 -23.01 -18.54 5.12
C GLY A 308 -22.67 -17.76 6.40
N VAL A 309 -21.87 -18.36 7.28
CA VAL A 309 -21.52 -17.77 8.58
C VAL A 309 -20.74 -16.45 8.45
N ALA A 310 -19.84 -16.32 7.47
CA ALA A 310 -19.09 -15.09 7.25
C ALA A 310 -19.88 -14.03 6.47
N PHE A 311 -21.05 -14.36 5.92
CA PHE A 311 -21.83 -13.46 5.06
C PHE A 311 -22.19 -12.13 5.74
N PRO A 312 -22.74 -12.10 6.98
CA PRO A 312 -23.10 -10.83 7.62
C PRO A 312 -21.88 -9.94 7.86
N VAL A 313 -20.75 -10.53 8.22
CA VAL A 313 -19.46 -9.84 8.45
C VAL A 313 -18.94 -9.24 7.15
N VAL A 314 -18.92 -10.03 6.07
CA VAL A 314 -18.49 -9.59 4.73
C VAL A 314 -19.38 -8.46 4.21
N ARG A 315 -20.70 -8.55 4.40
CA ARG A 315 -21.64 -7.50 4.01
C ARG A 315 -21.35 -6.19 4.75
N LYS A 316 -21.11 -6.25 6.07
CA LYS A 316 -20.77 -5.07 6.89
C LYS A 316 -19.41 -4.49 6.51
N LEU A 317 -18.41 -5.33 6.24
CA LEU A 317 -17.08 -4.92 5.75
C LEU A 317 -17.18 -4.17 4.41
N LEU A 318 -17.91 -4.70 3.43
CA LEU A 318 -18.12 -4.04 2.14
C LEU A 318 -18.93 -2.75 2.26
N ALA A 319 -19.85 -2.66 3.23
CA ALA A 319 -20.60 -1.43 3.50
C ALA A 319 -19.71 -0.26 3.96
N LEU A 320 -18.50 -0.53 4.49
CA LEU A 320 -17.53 0.51 4.86
C LEU A 320 -16.98 1.28 3.63
N ASN A 321 -17.19 0.76 2.42
CA ASN A 321 -16.87 1.48 1.18
C ASN A 321 -17.88 2.57 0.82
N GLN A 322 -18.98 2.71 1.55
CA GLN A 322 -19.93 3.79 1.32
C GLN A 322 -19.24 5.16 1.44
N GLY A 323 -19.38 5.98 0.41
CA GLY A 323 -18.71 7.29 0.31
C GLY A 323 -17.23 7.23 -0.12
N ALA A 324 -16.69 6.06 -0.45
CA ALA A 324 -15.38 5.93 -1.11
C ALA A 324 -15.53 5.87 -2.64
N SER A 325 -14.50 6.29 -3.37
CA SER A 325 -14.47 6.18 -4.83
C SER A 325 -14.34 4.71 -5.25
N PRO A 326 -15.01 4.26 -6.34
CA PRO A 326 -14.80 2.91 -6.88
C PRO A 326 -13.33 2.58 -7.23
N GLU A 327 -12.52 3.60 -7.53
CA GLU A 327 -11.09 3.44 -7.83
C GLU A 327 -10.21 3.33 -6.57
N ASN A 328 -10.75 3.68 -5.40
CA ASN A 328 -10.03 3.62 -4.12
C ASN A 328 -10.97 3.15 -2.99
N PRO A 329 -11.33 1.85 -2.96
CA PRO A 329 -12.14 1.28 -1.89
C PRO A 329 -11.35 1.30 -0.57
N ARG A 330 -12.07 1.32 0.56
CA ARG A 330 -11.46 1.19 1.90
C ARG A 330 -11.25 -0.27 2.28
N VAL A 331 -12.12 -1.14 1.79
CA VAL A 331 -12.13 -2.58 2.05
C VAL A 331 -12.29 -3.32 0.73
N GLU A 332 -11.46 -4.32 0.51
CA GLU A 332 -11.61 -5.27 -0.59
C GLU A 332 -11.84 -6.67 -0.04
N VAL A 333 -12.82 -7.37 -0.59
CA VAL A 333 -13.08 -8.77 -0.27
C VAL A 333 -12.77 -9.62 -1.50
N ILE A 334 -11.94 -10.65 -1.31
CA ILE A 334 -11.48 -11.55 -2.36
C ILE A 334 -12.06 -12.94 -2.11
N LEU A 335 -12.72 -13.51 -3.12
CA LEU A 335 -13.27 -14.85 -3.04
C LEU A 335 -12.22 -15.90 -3.39
N LEU A 336 -12.00 -16.88 -2.53
CA LEU A 336 -11.14 -18.03 -2.82
C LEU A 336 -11.96 -19.33 -2.82
N SER A 337 -12.02 -20.03 -3.95
CA SER A 337 -12.83 -21.24 -4.08
C SER A 337 -12.00 -22.41 -4.56
N ARG A 338 -12.23 -23.59 -3.96
CA ARG A 338 -11.74 -24.86 -4.49
C ARG A 338 -12.54 -25.35 -5.69
N ASN A 339 -13.65 -24.69 -6.03
CA ASN A 339 -14.43 -25.04 -7.21
C ASN A 339 -13.62 -24.77 -8.49
N SER A 340 -14.04 -25.38 -9.59
CA SER A 340 -13.58 -24.98 -10.91
C SER A 340 -14.20 -23.63 -11.30
N ALA A 341 -13.61 -22.92 -12.26
CA ALA A 341 -14.21 -21.71 -12.81
C ALA A 341 -15.61 -21.99 -13.42
N ASP A 342 -15.78 -23.17 -14.02
CA ASP A 342 -17.03 -23.68 -14.58
C ASP A 342 -18.14 -23.81 -13.52
N THR A 343 -17.84 -24.46 -12.39
CA THR A 343 -18.79 -24.62 -11.27
C THR A 343 -18.84 -23.40 -10.34
N GLY A 344 -18.08 -22.35 -10.66
CA GLY A 344 -17.98 -21.12 -9.90
C GLY A 344 -19.09 -20.11 -10.22
N LEU A 345 -19.81 -20.30 -11.33
CA LEU A 345 -20.79 -19.33 -11.82
C LEU A 345 -21.96 -19.12 -10.84
N ARG A 346 -22.44 -20.20 -10.21
CA ARG A 346 -23.44 -20.14 -9.12
C ARG A 346 -23.04 -19.21 -7.97
N ILE A 347 -21.75 -19.20 -7.61
CA ILE A 347 -21.23 -18.35 -6.54
C ILE A 347 -21.26 -16.88 -6.98
N PHE A 348 -20.88 -16.59 -8.23
CA PHE A 348 -20.97 -15.23 -8.77
C PHE A 348 -22.40 -14.74 -8.96
N ASN A 349 -23.32 -15.60 -9.41
CA ASN A 349 -24.75 -15.30 -9.50
C ASN A 349 -25.29 -14.90 -8.12
N SER A 350 -24.89 -15.63 -7.08
CA SER A 350 -25.23 -15.30 -5.68
C SER A 350 -24.60 -13.98 -5.24
N ILE A 351 -23.31 -13.73 -5.52
CA ILE A 351 -22.63 -12.46 -5.23
C ILE A 351 -23.36 -11.27 -5.86
N GLN A 352 -23.76 -11.40 -7.14
CA GLN A 352 -24.49 -10.38 -7.87
C GLN A 352 -25.89 -10.17 -7.29
N HIS A 353 -26.62 -11.25 -7.01
CA HIS A 353 -27.95 -11.21 -6.40
C HIS A 353 -27.96 -10.42 -5.08
N TYR A 354 -26.96 -10.67 -4.22
CA TYR A 354 -26.84 -9.97 -2.93
C TYR A 354 -26.14 -8.59 -3.03
N GLY A 355 -25.70 -8.17 -4.23
CA GLY A 355 -25.01 -6.91 -4.43
C GLY A 355 -23.66 -6.81 -3.69
N LEU A 356 -22.98 -7.95 -3.48
CA LEU A 356 -21.65 -7.95 -2.87
C LEU A 356 -20.64 -7.45 -3.91
N GLY A 357 -19.95 -6.33 -3.61
CA GLY A 357 -18.94 -5.71 -4.48
C GLY A 357 -17.64 -6.51 -4.65
N ILE A 358 -17.71 -7.83 -4.69
CA ILE A 358 -16.58 -8.75 -4.85
C ILE A 358 -16.28 -8.89 -6.34
N ILE A 359 -15.18 -8.28 -6.78
CA ILE A 359 -14.76 -8.26 -8.19
C ILE A 359 -13.57 -9.17 -8.49
N ARG A 360 -12.88 -9.69 -7.46
CA ARG A 360 -11.74 -10.61 -7.60
C ARG A 360 -12.06 -11.95 -6.98
N ALA A 361 -11.74 -13.01 -7.70
CA ALA A 361 -11.85 -14.38 -7.23
C ALA A 361 -10.78 -15.28 -7.82
N THR A 362 -10.43 -16.34 -7.08
CA THR A 362 -9.56 -17.42 -7.54
C THR A 362 -10.28 -18.76 -7.41
N PHE A 363 -10.27 -19.54 -8.49
CA PHE A 363 -10.81 -20.89 -8.55
C PHE A 363 -9.68 -21.87 -8.78
N THR A 364 -9.49 -22.80 -7.84
CA THR A 364 -8.32 -23.69 -7.82
C THR A 364 -8.63 -25.12 -8.26
N ALA A 365 -9.87 -25.42 -8.68
CA ALA A 365 -10.28 -26.72 -9.22
C ALA A 365 -9.86 -27.93 -8.34
N GLY A 366 -9.98 -27.78 -7.03
CA GLY A 366 -9.68 -28.80 -6.02
C GLY A 366 -8.41 -28.51 -5.22
N GLU A 367 -7.48 -27.74 -5.77
CA GLU A 367 -6.21 -27.42 -5.12
C GLU A 367 -6.39 -26.49 -3.90
N PRO A 368 -5.45 -26.45 -2.94
CA PRO A 368 -5.53 -25.56 -1.79
C PRO A 368 -5.61 -24.09 -2.18
N THR A 369 -6.44 -23.31 -1.48
CA THR A 369 -6.64 -21.88 -1.76
C THR A 369 -5.64 -20.97 -1.04
N TRP A 370 -5.04 -21.44 0.06
CA TRP A 370 -4.13 -20.64 0.89
C TRP A 370 -2.92 -20.03 0.14
N PRO A 371 -2.32 -20.64 -0.92
CA PRO A 371 -1.15 -20.06 -1.60
C PRO A 371 -1.42 -18.68 -2.22
N TYR A 372 -2.68 -18.36 -2.52
CA TYR A 372 -3.09 -17.10 -3.11
C TYR A 372 -3.31 -15.98 -2.08
N VAL A 373 -3.42 -16.31 -0.79
CA VAL A 373 -3.74 -15.35 0.28
C VAL A 373 -2.65 -14.28 0.40
N LYS A 374 -1.37 -14.67 0.40
CA LYS A 374 -0.23 -13.74 0.52
C LYS A 374 -0.03 -12.86 -0.73
N PRO A 375 -0.05 -13.39 -1.97
CA PRO A 375 0.03 -12.56 -3.18
C PRO A 375 -1.03 -11.45 -3.27
N PHE A 376 -2.22 -11.69 -2.72
CA PHE A 376 -3.27 -10.67 -2.65
C PHE A 376 -3.04 -9.60 -1.58
N GLY A 377 -2.00 -9.71 -0.75
CA GLY A 377 -1.76 -8.76 0.34
C GLY A 377 -2.81 -8.85 1.45
N THR A 378 -3.44 -10.01 1.62
CA THR A 378 -4.55 -10.23 2.56
C THR A 378 -4.16 -9.90 4.00
N ASP A 379 -4.96 -9.07 4.67
CA ASP A 379 -4.83 -8.75 6.08
C ASP A 379 -5.60 -9.75 6.96
N LEU A 380 -6.72 -10.32 6.48
CA LEU A 380 -7.50 -11.38 7.16
C LEU A 380 -7.97 -12.47 6.19
N PHE A 381 -7.72 -13.73 6.52
CA PHE A 381 -8.23 -14.89 5.78
C PHE A 381 -9.27 -15.69 6.57
N LEU A 382 -10.50 -15.77 6.05
CA LEU A 382 -11.60 -16.53 6.63
C LEU A 382 -11.90 -17.77 5.80
N SER A 383 -11.83 -18.95 6.41
CA SER A 383 -11.99 -20.20 5.67
C SER A 383 -12.76 -21.24 6.47
N ALA A 384 -13.64 -22.00 5.82
CA ALA A 384 -14.24 -23.20 6.41
C ALA A 384 -13.27 -24.40 6.48
N ASN A 385 -12.09 -24.33 5.84
CA ASN A 385 -11.07 -25.39 5.85
C ASN A 385 -9.96 -25.09 6.88
N PRO A 386 -9.84 -25.89 7.97
CA PRO A 386 -8.84 -25.69 9.02
C PRO A 386 -7.38 -25.81 8.54
N GLU A 387 -7.09 -26.70 7.59
CA GLU A 387 -5.72 -26.90 7.08
C GLU A 387 -5.22 -25.69 6.29
N SER A 388 -6.13 -25.05 5.53
CA SER A 388 -5.82 -23.81 4.82
C SER A 388 -5.53 -22.68 5.81
N VAL A 389 -6.24 -22.63 6.93
CA VAL A 389 -6.02 -21.65 8.00
C VAL A 389 -4.68 -21.87 8.70
N ARG A 390 -4.36 -23.11 9.09
CA ARG A 390 -3.04 -23.44 9.67
C ARG A 390 -1.90 -23.07 8.73
N SER A 391 -2.05 -23.37 7.44
CA SER A 391 -1.06 -23.03 6.42
C SER A 391 -0.87 -21.51 6.30
N ALA A 392 -1.96 -20.73 6.29
CA ALA A 392 -1.89 -19.27 6.25
C ALA A 392 -1.23 -18.68 7.50
N LEU A 393 -1.59 -19.15 8.69
CA LEU A 393 -0.99 -18.72 9.97
C LEU A 393 0.53 -18.95 10.00
N ARG A 394 1.00 -20.13 9.54
CA ARG A 394 2.44 -20.45 9.45
C ARG A 394 3.22 -19.50 8.53
N HIS A 395 2.55 -18.85 7.60
CA HIS A 395 3.14 -17.88 6.67
C HIS A 395 2.95 -16.42 7.12
N GLY A 396 2.53 -16.20 8.37
CA GLY A 396 2.41 -14.87 8.98
C GLY A 396 1.15 -14.10 8.58
N ILE A 397 0.09 -14.80 8.15
CA ILE A 397 -1.18 -14.18 7.76
C ILE A 397 -2.21 -14.44 8.87
N ALA A 398 -2.94 -13.40 9.28
CA ALA A 398 -4.05 -13.57 10.22
C ALA A 398 -5.15 -14.40 9.54
N ALA A 399 -5.43 -15.58 10.09
CA ALA A 399 -6.43 -16.48 9.52
C ALA A 399 -7.24 -17.19 10.60
N ALA A 400 -8.52 -17.43 10.30
CA ALA A 400 -9.42 -18.13 11.20
C ALA A 400 -10.31 -19.13 10.46
N THR A 401 -10.57 -20.25 11.13
CA THR A 401 -11.51 -21.26 10.68
C THR A 401 -12.91 -20.83 11.06
N ILE A 402 -13.74 -20.55 10.07
CA ILE A 402 -15.15 -20.26 10.27
C ILE A 402 -15.89 -21.58 10.43
N LEU A 403 -16.43 -21.83 11.62
CA LEU A 403 -17.18 -23.04 11.90
C LEU A 403 -18.67 -22.82 11.63
N PRO A 404 -19.36 -23.80 11.00
CA PRO A 404 -20.80 -23.74 10.85
C PRO A 404 -21.49 -23.75 12.22
N LYS A 405 -22.69 -23.16 12.26
CA LYS A 405 -23.58 -23.28 13.41
C LYS A 405 -24.00 -24.75 13.63
N PRO A 406 -24.35 -25.15 14.87
CA PRO A 406 -24.94 -26.45 15.12
C PRO A 406 -26.18 -26.71 14.23
N PRO A 407 -26.45 -27.96 13.82
CA PRO A 407 -27.59 -28.29 12.97
C PRO A 407 -28.93 -27.85 13.58
N GLY A 408 -29.78 -27.18 12.80
CA GLY A 408 -31.15 -26.81 13.20
C GLY A 408 -31.41 -25.31 13.36
N GLU A 409 -30.39 -24.45 13.30
CA GLU A 409 -30.54 -22.99 13.35
C GLU A 409 -30.02 -22.33 12.08
N THR A 410 -30.93 -21.79 11.25
CA THR A 410 -30.55 -21.00 10.07
C THR A 410 -29.85 -19.69 10.50
N ALA A 411 -28.75 -19.33 9.82
CA ALA A 411 -27.98 -18.11 10.06
C ALA A 411 -28.83 -16.82 10.02
N ALA A 412 -29.97 -16.84 9.34
CA ALA A 412 -30.91 -15.73 9.23
C ALA A 412 -31.52 -15.28 10.59
N ALA A 413 -31.69 -16.17 11.56
CA ALA A 413 -32.41 -15.86 12.80
C ALA A 413 -31.63 -14.96 13.79
N ALA A 414 -30.30 -14.87 13.66
CA ALA A 414 -29.47 -14.06 14.56
C ALA A 414 -29.15 -12.66 14.02
N ALA A 415 -29.30 -12.43 12.71
CA ALA A 415 -29.03 -11.13 12.09
C ALA A 415 -30.16 -10.11 12.32
N ASP A 416 -31.38 -10.58 12.60
CA ASP A 416 -32.60 -9.75 12.68
C ASP A 416 -33.17 -9.58 14.11
N GLN A 417 -32.48 -10.05 15.15
CA GLN A 417 -32.73 -9.53 16.51
C GLN A 417 -32.12 -8.13 16.61
N ILE A 418 -32.79 -7.17 15.99
CA ILE A 418 -32.49 -5.74 16.05
C ILE A 418 -32.64 -5.31 17.51
N ASP A 419 -31.53 -5.23 18.22
CA ASP A 419 -31.45 -4.43 19.43
C ASP A 419 -31.68 -2.97 19.00
N ILE A 420 -32.89 -2.49 19.25
CA ILE A 420 -33.45 -1.17 18.86
C ILE A 420 -32.61 0.01 19.40
N THR A 421 -31.64 -0.28 20.27
CA THR A 421 -30.69 0.70 20.82
C THR A 421 -29.41 0.84 20.00
N ARG A 422 -29.18 0.03 18.96
CA ARG A 422 -27.91 -0.02 18.22
C ARG A 422 -27.98 0.68 16.86
N PRO A 423 -26.90 1.37 16.43
CA PRO A 423 -26.80 1.91 15.07
C PRO A 423 -26.82 0.78 14.04
N ALA A 424 -27.77 0.82 13.11
CA ALA A 424 -27.86 -0.16 12.03
C ALA A 424 -26.57 -0.16 11.18
N GLY A 425 -26.00 -1.33 10.92
CA GLY A 425 -24.84 -1.49 10.03
C GLY A 425 -23.45 -1.40 10.67
N GLN A 426 -23.33 -1.16 11.99
CA GLN A 426 -22.04 -1.15 12.69
C GLN A 426 -21.41 -2.55 12.74
N LEU A 427 -20.13 -2.66 12.37
CA LEU A 427 -19.30 -3.86 12.45
C LEU A 427 -18.65 -3.97 13.84
N ARG A 428 -18.85 -5.09 14.52
CA ARG A 428 -18.32 -5.34 15.87
C ARG A 428 -17.44 -6.58 15.90
N ILE A 429 -16.15 -6.41 16.13
CA ILE A 429 -15.18 -7.52 16.12
C ILE A 429 -14.60 -7.70 17.52
N ALA A 430 -14.71 -8.92 18.05
CA ALA A 430 -14.11 -9.29 19.32
C ALA A 430 -12.89 -10.21 19.09
N PHE A 431 -11.86 -10.03 19.92
CA PHE A 431 -10.63 -10.82 19.85
C PHE A 431 -10.31 -11.39 21.22
N ASP A 432 -9.88 -12.64 21.26
CA ASP A 432 -9.14 -13.12 22.41
C ASP A 432 -7.79 -12.40 22.51
N GLY A 433 -7.35 -12.14 23.74
CA GLY A 433 -6.05 -11.55 23.98
C GLY A 433 -4.91 -12.52 23.76
N ASP A 434 -5.05 -13.72 24.30
CA ASP A 434 -3.98 -14.70 24.43
C ASP A 434 -3.86 -15.51 23.12
N ALA A 435 -2.64 -15.70 22.62
CA ALA A 435 -2.31 -16.41 21.38
C ALA A 435 -2.99 -15.92 20.07
N VAL A 436 -3.88 -14.92 20.12
CA VAL A 436 -4.54 -14.27 18.98
C VAL A 436 -3.94 -12.86 18.75
N ILE A 437 -4.15 -11.91 19.67
CA ILE A 437 -3.55 -10.57 19.58
C ILE A 437 -2.11 -10.57 20.11
N PHE A 438 -1.88 -11.22 21.24
CA PHE A 438 -0.57 -11.31 21.88
C PHE A 438 0.06 -12.69 21.66
N GLY A 439 1.38 -12.78 21.77
CA GLY A 439 2.10 -14.05 21.72
C GLY A 439 1.75 -14.99 22.88
N ASP A 440 2.10 -16.27 22.72
CA ASP A 440 1.81 -17.37 23.66
C ASP A 440 2.85 -17.47 24.81
N GLU A 441 3.78 -16.52 24.91
CA GLU A 441 4.87 -16.51 25.90
C GLU A 441 4.36 -16.64 27.34
N SER A 442 3.28 -15.91 27.67
CA SER A 442 2.70 -15.95 29.02
C SER A 442 1.91 -17.25 29.28
N GLU A 443 1.36 -17.88 28.24
CA GLU A 443 0.62 -19.16 28.37
C GLU A 443 1.57 -20.32 28.69
N ARG A 444 2.77 -20.34 28.09
CA ARG A 444 3.84 -21.31 28.42
C ARG A 444 4.20 -21.28 29.89
N ILE A 445 4.40 -20.08 30.43
CA ILE A 445 4.75 -19.89 31.85
C ILE A 445 3.61 -20.37 32.77
N SER A 446 2.35 -20.13 32.38
CA SER A 446 1.20 -20.63 33.14
C SER A 446 1.12 -22.16 33.15
N ARG A 447 1.38 -22.83 32.02
CA ARG A 447 1.37 -24.30 31.94
C ARG A 447 2.54 -24.94 32.70
N GLU A 448 3.72 -24.34 32.61
CA GLU A 448 4.94 -24.90 33.22
C GLU A 448 5.05 -24.60 34.72
N GLN A 449 4.58 -23.43 35.18
CA GLN A 449 4.91 -22.90 36.52
C GLN A 449 3.68 -22.45 37.34
N GLY A 450 2.48 -22.53 36.76
CA GLY A 450 1.22 -22.25 37.44
C GLY A 450 0.82 -20.77 37.53
N VAL A 451 -0.42 -20.53 37.99
CA VAL A 451 -1.09 -19.21 37.96
C VAL A 451 -0.40 -18.16 38.84
N GLU A 452 0.22 -18.55 39.96
CA GLU A 452 0.98 -17.61 40.80
C GLU A 452 2.27 -17.13 40.13
N ALA A 453 2.98 -18.01 39.42
CA ALA A 453 4.18 -17.67 38.68
C ALA A 453 3.85 -16.73 37.52
N PHE A 454 2.74 -17.00 36.82
CA PHE A 454 2.18 -16.09 35.82
C PHE A 454 1.90 -14.70 36.40
N GLY A 455 1.22 -14.61 37.54
CA GLY A 455 0.90 -13.33 38.18
C GLY A 455 2.13 -12.55 38.69
N ARG A 456 3.23 -13.23 39.01
CA ARG A 456 4.53 -12.57 39.32
C ARG A 456 5.22 -12.08 38.05
N HIS A 457 5.30 -12.94 37.03
CA HIS A 457 5.91 -12.61 35.74
C HIS A 457 5.24 -11.39 35.07
N GLU A 458 3.91 -11.34 35.05
CA GLU A 458 3.15 -10.22 34.49
C GLU A 458 3.38 -8.91 35.26
N ARG A 459 3.63 -8.97 36.58
CA ARG A 459 3.93 -7.79 37.41
C ARG A 459 5.36 -7.29 37.19
N GLU A 460 6.34 -8.20 37.18
CA GLU A 460 7.75 -7.86 37.02
C GLU A 460 8.04 -7.26 35.64
N ARG A 461 7.34 -7.76 34.61
CA ARG A 461 7.47 -7.32 33.22
C ARG A 461 6.36 -6.40 32.74
N ALA A 462 5.63 -5.74 33.65
CA ALA A 462 4.50 -4.88 33.28
C ALA A 462 4.87 -3.76 32.30
N ARG A 463 6.14 -3.33 32.27
CA ARG A 463 6.67 -2.30 31.36
C ARG A 463 7.32 -2.84 30.09
N GLU A 464 7.44 -4.16 29.95
CA GLU A 464 7.94 -4.81 28.74
C GLU A 464 6.74 -5.18 27.86
N PRO A 465 6.68 -4.73 26.60
CA PRO A 465 5.59 -5.09 25.69
C PRO A 465 5.45 -6.61 25.54
N LEU A 466 4.22 -7.07 25.37
CA LEU A 466 3.96 -8.44 24.91
C LEU A 466 4.42 -8.57 23.46
N SER A 467 4.88 -9.77 23.07
CA SER A 467 5.07 -10.08 21.66
C SER A 467 3.73 -10.11 20.91
N GLY A 468 3.77 -9.91 19.61
CA GLY A 468 2.58 -9.91 18.75
C GLY A 468 2.14 -11.32 18.39
N GLY A 469 0.85 -11.59 18.52
CA GLY A 469 0.19 -12.76 17.98
C GLY A 469 -0.16 -12.62 16.49
N PRO A 470 -0.73 -13.65 15.87
CA PRO A 470 -1.02 -13.69 14.43
C PRO A 470 -1.98 -12.58 13.97
N PHE A 471 -2.85 -12.09 14.84
CA PHE A 471 -3.84 -11.06 14.50
C PHE A 471 -3.35 -9.63 14.76
N ARG A 472 -2.12 -9.42 15.25
CA ARG A 472 -1.57 -8.07 15.49
C ARG A 472 -1.63 -7.19 14.22
N GLY A 473 -1.22 -7.74 13.08
CA GLY A 473 -1.21 -7.01 11.80
C GLY A 473 -2.62 -6.59 11.37
N PHE A 474 -3.57 -7.52 11.47
CA PHE A 474 -4.97 -7.25 11.15
C PHE A 474 -5.60 -6.22 12.10
N LEU A 475 -5.33 -6.31 13.41
CA LEU A 475 -5.80 -5.35 14.39
C LEU A 475 -5.26 -3.94 14.11
N SER A 476 -3.99 -3.82 13.70
CA SER A 476 -3.42 -2.54 13.27
C SER A 476 -4.11 -2.00 12.02
N ALA A 477 -4.39 -2.85 11.02
CA ALA A 477 -5.08 -2.44 9.79
C ALA A 477 -6.52 -1.98 10.06
N LEU A 478 -7.24 -2.67 10.95
CA LEU A 478 -8.56 -2.25 11.43
C LEU A 478 -8.50 -0.91 12.16
N HIS A 479 -7.47 -0.69 12.99
CA HIS A 479 -7.30 0.57 13.69
C HIS A 479 -7.10 1.74 12.73
N THR A 480 -6.21 1.59 11.74
CA THR A 480 -6.02 2.59 10.68
C THR A 480 -7.32 2.86 9.92
N LEU A 481 -8.11 1.83 9.63
CA LEU A 481 -9.43 2.00 9.00
C LEU A 481 -10.43 2.74 9.92
N GLN A 482 -10.37 2.53 11.23
CA GLN A 482 -11.19 3.26 12.21
C GLN A 482 -10.89 4.76 12.21
N GLU A 483 -9.64 5.17 12.01
CA GLU A 483 -9.22 6.59 12.02
C GLU A 483 -9.83 7.42 10.89
N VAL A 484 -10.30 6.77 9.83
CA VAL A 484 -11.01 7.42 8.71
C VAL A 484 -12.41 7.87 9.09
N PHE A 485 -13.00 7.26 10.12
CA PHE A 485 -14.36 7.56 10.55
C PHE A 485 -14.36 8.46 11.78
N PRO A 486 -15.36 9.34 11.95
CA PRO A 486 -15.49 10.13 13.17
C PRO A 486 -15.56 9.25 14.42
N ALA A 487 -14.79 9.60 15.44
CA ALA A 487 -14.82 8.92 16.72
C ALA A 487 -16.16 9.15 17.45
N GLY A 488 -16.65 8.13 18.17
CA GLY A 488 -17.88 8.21 18.98
C GLY A 488 -18.80 7.02 18.75
N ASP A 489 -20.01 7.08 19.31
CA ASP A 489 -20.97 5.96 19.25
C ASP A 489 -21.47 5.64 17.84
N SER A 490 -21.31 6.59 16.90
CA SER A 490 -21.63 6.43 15.48
C SER A 490 -20.49 5.82 14.64
N ALA A 491 -19.34 5.49 15.24
CA ALA A 491 -18.23 4.89 14.49
C ALA A 491 -18.67 3.54 13.89
N PRO A 492 -18.45 3.27 12.60
CA PRO A 492 -19.01 2.09 11.95
C PRO A 492 -18.26 0.79 12.30
N ILE A 493 -17.12 0.88 12.99
CA ILE A 493 -16.33 -0.27 13.44
C ILE A 493 -16.07 -0.13 14.94
N ARG A 494 -16.41 -1.16 15.73
CA ARG A 494 -16.01 -1.27 17.14
C ARG A 494 -15.23 -2.56 17.40
N THR A 495 -14.15 -2.45 18.17
CA THR A 495 -13.28 -3.58 18.53
C THR A 495 -13.28 -3.85 20.02
N ALA A 496 -13.35 -5.13 20.40
CA ALA A 496 -13.29 -5.56 21.80
C ALA A 496 -12.16 -6.55 22.03
N LEU A 497 -11.37 -6.34 23.08
CA LEU A 497 -10.51 -7.37 23.65
C LEU A 497 -11.30 -8.15 24.71
N VAL A 498 -11.32 -9.47 24.58
CA VAL A 498 -11.86 -10.40 25.56
C VAL A 498 -10.70 -11.23 26.04
N THR A 499 -10.43 -11.29 27.34
CA THR A 499 -9.30 -12.09 27.84
C THR A 499 -9.66 -12.77 29.15
N ALA A 500 -9.10 -13.96 29.36
CA ALA A 500 -9.18 -14.66 30.64
C ALA A 500 -8.33 -13.97 31.72
N ARG A 501 -7.42 -13.05 31.36
CA ARG A 501 -6.60 -12.28 32.30
C ARG A 501 -7.47 -11.46 33.24
N SER A 502 -7.01 -11.32 34.49
CA SER A 502 -7.62 -10.49 35.53
C SER A 502 -6.59 -9.48 36.08
N ALA A 503 -7.04 -8.45 36.80
CA ALA A 503 -6.14 -7.54 37.48
C ALA A 503 -5.21 -8.32 38.45
N PRO A 504 -3.88 -8.07 38.45
CA PRO A 504 -3.18 -6.92 37.88
C PRO A 504 -2.64 -7.09 36.44
N ALA A 505 -2.83 -8.23 35.76
CA ALA A 505 -2.26 -8.50 34.44
C ALA A 505 -2.75 -7.58 33.30
N HIS A 506 -3.82 -6.79 33.54
CA HIS A 506 -4.31 -5.76 32.62
C HIS A 506 -3.30 -4.66 32.26
N GLU A 507 -2.35 -4.33 33.14
CA GLU A 507 -1.43 -3.20 32.92
C GLU A 507 -0.53 -3.40 31.70
N ARG A 508 0.06 -4.59 31.57
CA ARG A 508 0.98 -4.94 30.47
C ARG A 508 0.27 -4.93 29.12
N VAL A 509 -0.95 -5.43 29.07
CA VAL A 509 -1.83 -5.44 27.89
C VAL A 509 -2.10 -4.00 27.41
N ILE A 510 -2.55 -3.12 28.32
CA ILE A 510 -2.87 -1.74 27.98
C ILE A 510 -1.62 -0.98 27.51
N ARG A 511 -0.47 -1.19 28.17
CA ARG A 511 0.80 -0.56 27.77
C ARG A 511 1.28 -1.05 26.39
N THR A 512 1.15 -2.34 26.12
CA THR A 512 1.50 -2.93 24.81
C THR A 512 0.67 -2.31 23.69
N LEU A 513 -0.66 -2.25 23.85
CA LEU A 513 -1.56 -1.64 22.86
C LEU A 513 -1.23 -0.16 22.62
N ARG A 514 -0.93 0.58 23.70
CA ARG A 514 -0.50 1.99 23.60
C ARG A 514 0.80 2.15 22.83
N GLU A 515 1.79 1.29 23.09
CA GLU A 515 3.07 1.33 22.37
C GLU A 515 2.91 0.98 20.89
N TRP A 516 1.99 0.07 20.57
CA TRP A 516 1.64 -0.24 19.18
C TRP A 516 0.79 0.84 18.51
N GLY A 517 0.35 1.87 19.25
CA GLY A 517 -0.55 2.90 18.75
C GLY A 517 -1.93 2.36 18.38
N VAL A 518 -2.35 1.23 18.96
CA VAL A 518 -3.64 0.60 18.66
C VAL A 518 -4.65 0.93 19.75
N ARG A 519 -5.80 1.48 19.36
CA ARG A 519 -6.95 1.69 20.26
C ARG A 519 -7.95 0.53 20.12
N LEU A 520 -8.47 0.08 21.25
CA LEU A 520 -9.67 -0.75 21.33
C LEU A 520 -10.82 0.06 21.92
N ASP A 521 -12.05 -0.29 21.54
CA ASP A 521 -13.24 0.35 22.07
C ASP A 521 -13.67 -0.23 23.41
N GLU A 522 -13.49 -1.53 23.62
CA GLU A 522 -13.81 -2.24 24.86
C GLU A 522 -12.71 -3.24 25.24
N ALA A 523 -12.46 -3.39 26.55
CA ALA A 523 -11.53 -4.38 27.09
C ALA A 523 -12.19 -5.12 28.26
N LEU A 524 -12.44 -6.41 28.07
CA LEU A 524 -13.19 -7.29 28.95
C LEU A 524 -12.22 -8.30 29.61
N PHE A 525 -11.89 -8.04 30.87
CA PHE A 525 -11.03 -8.90 31.69
C PHE A 525 -11.89 -9.86 32.52
N LEU A 526 -12.12 -11.06 31.99
CA LEU A 526 -13.18 -11.95 32.48
C LEU A 526 -12.75 -12.87 33.62
N GLY A 527 -11.45 -13.02 33.88
CA GLY A 527 -10.95 -13.84 34.99
C GLY A 527 -11.45 -15.29 34.99
N GLY A 528 -11.62 -15.88 33.80
CA GLY A 528 -12.11 -17.26 33.62
C GLY A 528 -13.63 -17.44 33.51
N ARG A 529 -14.43 -16.36 33.47
CA ARG A 529 -15.87 -16.46 33.14
C ARG A 529 -16.10 -16.84 31.67
N HIS A 530 -17.23 -17.50 31.38
CA HIS A 530 -17.64 -17.81 30.01
C HIS A 530 -17.79 -16.55 29.16
N LYS A 531 -17.24 -16.57 27.95
CA LYS A 531 -17.18 -15.40 27.04
C LYS A 531 -18.51 -15.13 26.34
N GLY A 532 -19.31 -16.16 26.06
CA GLY A 532 -20.57 -16.09 25.29
C GLY A 532 -21.51 -14.95 25.69
N PRO A 533 -21.94 -14.86 26.97
CA PRO A 533 -22.84 -13.79 27.43
C PRO A 533 -22.27 -12.38 27.22
N PHE A 534 -20.96 -12.20 27.35
CA PHE A 534 -20.30 -10.91 27.13
C PHE A 534 -20.20 -10.57 25.64
N LEU A 535 -19.95 -11.57 24.78
CA LEU A 535 -19.97 -11.40 23.32
C LEU A 535 -21.36 -11.02 22.83
N GLN A 536 -22.41 -11.61 23.40
CA GLN A 536 -23.80 -11.27 23.10
C GLN A 536 -24.14 -9.85 23.57
N ALA A 537 -23.70 -9.46 24.78
CA ALA A 537 -23.88 -8.11 25.30
C ALA A 537 -23.14 -7.06 24.46
N PHE A 538 -21.91 -7.34 24.04
CA PHE A 538 -21.16 -6.51 23.08
C PHE A 538 -21.83 -6.49 21.69
N GLY A 539 -22.55 -7.56 21.33
CA GLY A 539 -23.14 -7.73 20.02
C GLY A 539 -22.10 -8.02 18.94
N ALA A 540 -21.14 -8.89 19.25
CA ALA A 540 -20.07 -9.22 18.31
C ALA A 540 -20.66 -9.82 17.02
N ASP A 541 -20.24 -9.30 15.87
CA ASP A 541 -20.51 -9.93 14.58
C ASP A 541 -19.61 -11.13 14.36
N ILE A 542 -18.37 -11.06 14.87
CA ILE A 542 -17.40 -12.14 14.85
C ILE A 542 -16.48 -12.09 16.07
N PHE A 543 -16.15 -13.28 16.59
CA PHE A 543 -15.18 -13.47 17.66
C PHE A 543 -14.05 -14.40 17.23
N PHE A 544 -12.80 -14.01 17.49
CA PHE A 544 -11.61 -14.82 17.21
C PHE A 544 -10.97 -15.34 18.50
N ASP A 545 -10.75 -16.65 18.60
CA ASP A 545 -10.18 -17.31 19.77
C ASP A 545 -9.32 -18.50 19.33
N ASP A 546 -8.26 -18.79 20.07
CA ASP A 546 -7.36 -19.91 19.81
C ASP A 546 -7.85 -21.23 20.44
N SER A 547 -8.79 -21.16 21.37
CA SER A 547 -9.34 -22.32 22.07
C SER A 547 -10.62 -22.82 21.41
N GLN A 548 -10.59 -24.07 20.92
CA GLN A 548 -11.78 -24.75 20.39
C GLN A 548 -12.96 -24.75 21.37
N HIS A 549 -12.71 -24.90 22.67
CA HIS A 549 -13.77 -24.87 23.69
C HIS A 549 -14.47 -23.51 23.77
N ASN A 550 -13.72 -22.42 23.72
CA ASN A 550 -14.29 -21.08 23.72
C ASN A 550 -15.07 -20.81 22.43
N ILE A 551 -14.56 -21.29 21.29
CA ILE A 551 -15.23 -21.20 19.99
C ILE A 551 -16.57 -21.96 20.00
N ASP A 552 -16.59 -23.19 20.54
CA ASP A 552 -17.80 -24.00 20.61
C ASP A 552 -18.88 -23.34 21.46
N SER A 553 -18.50 -22.66 22.56
CA SER A 553 -19.43 -21.87 23.37
C SER A 553 -19.83 -20.55 22.68
N ALA A 554 -18.91 -19.88 21.99
CA ALA A 554 -19.18 -18.60 21.34
C ALA A 554 -20.10 -18.73 20.12
N ARG A 555 -19.98 -19.82 19.34
CA ARG A 555 -20.75 -20.03 18.11
C ARG A 555 -22.26 -20.20 18.33
N GLU A 556 -22.68 -20.48 19.56
CA GLU A 556 -24.10 -20.48 19.98
C GLU A 556 -24.68 -19.07 19.98
N HIS A 557 -23.84 -18.04 20.09
CA HIS A 557 -24.27 -16.65 20.25
C HIS A 557 -23.87 -15.76 19.07
N VAL A 558 -22.68 -15.95 18.50
CA VAL A 558 -22.07 -15.05 17.50
C VAL A 558 -21.31 -15.86 16.43
N ALA A 559 -20.90 -15.27 15.31
CA ALA A 559 -19.98 -15.97 14.42
C ALA A 559 -18.63 -16.16 15.13
N ALA A 560 -18.06 -17.36 15.06
CA ALA A 560 -16.83 -17.69 15.75
C ALA A 560 -15.77 -18.19 14.77
N GLY A 561 -14.58 -17.60 14.85
CA GLY A 561 -13.41 -17.93 14.05
C GLY A 561 -12.33 -18.56 14.91
N HIS A 562 -12.10 -19.86 14.74
CA HIS A 562 -11.04 -20.57 15.47
C HIS A 562 -9.67 -20.27 14.87
N VAL A 563 -8.73 -19.81 15.69
CA VAL A 563 -7.36 -19.48 15.31
C VAL A 563 -6.42 -20.58 15.84
N PRO A 564 -6.14 -21.65 15.09
CA PRO A 564 -5.32 -22.77 15.56
C PRO A 564 -3.83 -22.37 15.64
N HIS A 565 -3.48 -21.60 16.67
CA HIS A 565 -2.17 -21.04 16.96
C HIS A 565 -1.86 -21.22 18.45
N GLY A 566 -0.57 -21.17 18.83
CA GLY A 566 -0.13 -21.32 20.21
C GLY A 566 -0.07 -22.77 20.72
N VAL A 567 0.41 -22.92 21.96
CA VAL A 567 0.71 -24.21 22.61
C VAL A 567 -0.52 -25.09 22.81
N ALA A 568 -1.73 -24.51 22.81
CA ALA A 568 -2.98 -25.26 22.85
C ALA A 568 -3.27 -26.09 21.59
N ASN A 569 -2.58 -25.76 20.49
CA ASN A 569 -2.83 -26.30 19.16
C ASN A 569 -1.61 -27.08 18.60
N GLU A 570 -0.60 -27.36 19.43
CA GLU A 570 0.52 -28.26 19.10
C GLU A 570 0.06 -29.72 19.25
N GLY A 571 -0.72 -30.20 18.28
CA GLY A 571 -1.25 -31.58 18.23
C GLY A 571 -1.52 -32.03 16.80
#